data_AF-A0A6H1JR72-F1
#
_entry.id   AF-A0A6H1JR72-F1
#
_cell.length_a   1.000
_cell.length_b   1.000
_cell.length_c   1.000
_cell.angle_alpha   90.00
_cell.angle_beta   90.00
_cell.angle_gamma   90.00
#
_symmetry.space_group_name_H-M   'P 1'
#
loop_
_entity.id
_entity.type
_entity.pdbx_description
1 polymer ?
#
loop_
_entity_poly.entity_id
_entity_poly.type
_entity_poly.pdbx_seq_one_letter_code
_entity_poly.pdbx_strand_id
1 'polypeptide(L)'
;MTSTAKYTDQSARRRLRREVPSAAAVLADEQDFRAMSRYRTFPFDDHRSYLRQMENLLRTLASQGVLTTLSLFDPVAFEKYCADLTLDPDRPDSRSRYTAEVARTGATLTYQGEPLHRLLPLLVEEADRQATWDHASAVLARAGDCPECGDDLARAAFARATQALQQLLEALGSGTHHLVCSVAAGDPSLLAVLHATAQEGARLQLAESDTLVFCTVLAAGFALRTPGGIVSRTTTGYDTTTGYDTTGDPAHDTVRGWSLRDGWPRALSAAEVFTAYCTDAETGEPIPPEHGVDHAPGLPLTPPPDPHHHG
;
A
#
# COMPACT_ATOMS: atom_id res chain seq x y z
N MET A 1 37.20 -29.68 -38.57
CA MET A 1 37.50 -28.82 -37.41
C MET A 1 36.64 -27.57 -37.47
N THR A 2 35.46 -27.57 -36.83
CA THR A 2 34.58 -26.39 -36.70
C THR A 2 33.47 -26.71 -35.68
N SER A 3 33.79 -26.82 -34.39
CA SER A 3 32.75 -27.04 -33.35
C SER A 3 33.09 -26.50 -31.96
N THR A 4 34.13 -25.68 -31.81
CA THR A 4 34.57 -25.16 -30.50
C THR A 4 34.23 -23.68 -30.27
N ALA A 5 34.00 -22.88 -31.33
CA ALA A 5 33.72 -21.44 -31.20
C ALA A 5 32.25 -21.08 -30.90
N LYS A 6 31.27 -21.93 -31.28
CA LYS A 6 29.83 -21.66 -31.01
C LYS A 6 29.43 -21.95 -29.56
N TYR A 7 30.11 -22.89 -28.89
CA TYR A 7 29.80 -23.33 -27.53
C TYR A 7 30.20 -22.28 -26.47
N THR A 8 31.27 -21.52 -26.70
CA THR A 8 31.73 -20.44 -25.81
C THR A 8 30.82 -19.21 -25.89
N ASP A 9 30.33 -18.88 -27.08
CA ASP A 9 29.47 -17.72 -27.31
C ASP A 9 28.04 -17.93 -26.74
N GLN A 10 27.47 -19.14 -26.89
CA GLN A 10 26.16 -19.45 -26.29
C GLN A 10 26.21 -19.53 -24.75
N SER A 11 27.31 -20.03 -24.19
CA SER A 11 27.53 -20.04 -22.74
C SER A 11 27.80 -18.65 -22.17
N ALA A 12 28.51 -17.78 -22.91
CA ALA A 12 28.70 -16.38 -22.56
C ALA A 12 27.38 -15.60 -22.58
N ARG A 13 26.57 -15.70 -23.65
CA ARG A 13 25.24 -15.06 -23.70
C ARG A 13 24.32 -15.53 -22.57
N ARG A 14 24.36 -16.82 -22.22
CA ARG A 14 23.56 -17.35 -21.10
C ARG A 14 24.02 -16.82 -19.75
N ARG A 15 25.33 -16.60 -19.55
CA ARG A 15 25.86 -15.96 -18.33
C ARG A 15 25.42 -14.51 -18.24
N LEU A 16 25.62 -13.74 -19.32
CA LEU A 16 25.20 -12.34 -19.37
C LEU A 16 23.69 -12.19 -19.14
N ARG A 17 22.85 -13.10 -19.67
CA ARG A 17 21.41 -13.06 -19.44
C ARG A 17 21.00 -13.17 -17.96
N ARG A 18 21.80 -13.84 -17.11
CA ARG A 18 21.56 -13.92 -15.66
C ARG A 18 21.92 -12.63 -14.92
N GLU A 19 22.85 -11.87 -15.48
CA GLU A 19 23.32 -10.60 -14.93
C GLU A 19 22.42 -9.43 -15.35
N VAL A 20 21.49 -9.65 -16.29
CA VAL A 20 20.53 -8.65 -16.77
C VAL A 20 19.15 -8.92 -16.15
N PRO A 21 18.67 -8.09 -15.21
CA PRO A 21 17.33 -8.23 -14.67
C PRO A 21 16.28 -7.97 -15.75
N SER A 22 15.13 -8.64 -15.63
CA SER A 22 13.96 -8.45 -16.49
C SER A 22 12.80 -7.83 -15.72
N ALA A 23 11.87 -7.23 -16.44
CA ALA A 23 10.63 -6.70 -15.90
C ALA A 23 9.44 -7.25 -16.69
N ALA A 24 8.34 -7.50 -16.00
CA ALA A 24 7.06 -7.84 -16.61
C ALA A 24 5.95 -7.04 -15.94
N ALA A 25 5.08 -6.45 -16.74
CA ALA A 25 3.88 -5.79 -16.28
C ALA A 25 2.67 -6.66 -16.69
N VAL A 26 1.81 -6.94 -15.73
CA VAL A 26 0.73 -7.94 -15.84
C VAL A 26 -0.63 -7.26 -15.79
N LEU A 27 -1.52 -7.63 -16.72
CA LEU A 27 -2.94 -7.24 -16.70
C LEU A 27 -3.66 -8.12 -15.68
N ALA A 28 -3.88 -7.61 -14.47
CA ALA A 28 -4.38 -8.40 -13.34
C ALA A 28 -5.84 -8.84 -13.53
N ASP A 29 -6.66 -8.00 -14.14
CA ASP A 29 -8.08 -8.25 -14.33
C ASP A 29 -8.51 -8.25 -15.80
N GLU A 30 -9.76 -8.67 -15.99
CA GLU A 30 -10.40 -8.81 -17.29
C GLU A 30 -10.72 -7.46 -17.96
N GLN A 31 -10.94 -6.40 -17.17
CA GLN A 31 -11.22 -5.06 -17.69
C GLN A 31 -9.97 -4.47 -18.34
N ASP A 32 -8.85 -4.52 -17.65
CA ASP A 32 -7.55 -4.07 -18.16
C ASP A 32 -7.13 -4.89 -19.38
N PHE A 33 -7.37 -6.20 -19.33
CA PHE A 33 -7.13 -7.07 -20.48
C PHE A 33 -7.93 -6.64 -21.72
N ARG A 34 -9.23 -6.34 -21.55
CA ARG A 34 -10.09 -5.85 -22.65
C ARG A 34 -9.67 -4.49 -23.16
N ALA A 35 -9.18 -3.61 -22.31
CA ALA A 35 -8.64 -2.33 -22.76
C ALA A 35 -7.42 -2.53 -23.69
N MET A 36 -6.59 -3.54 -23.42
CA MET A 36 -5.44 -3.87 -24.28
C MET A 36 -5.80 -4.66 -25.53
N SER A 37 -6.88 -5.44 -25.54
CA SER A 37 -7.29 -6.24 -26.71
C SER A 37 -7.74 -5.41 -27.91
N ARG A 38 -7.96 -4.10 -27.74
CA ARG A 38 -8.23 -3.16 -28.84
C ARG A 38 -7.00 -2.92 -29.74
N TYR A 39 -5.79 -3.21 -29.25
CA TYR A 39 -4.55 -3.03 -30.02
C TYR A 39 -4.26 -4.27 -30.87
N ARG A 40 -4.15 -4.08 -32.18
CA ARG A 40 -3.96 -5.18 -33.15
C ARG A 40 -2.70 -6.01 -32.89
N THR A 41 -1.65 -5.42 -32.35
CA THR A 41 -0.40 -6.15 -32.04
C THR A 41 -0.39 -6.82 -30.67
N PHE A 42 -1.48 -6.79 -29.93
CA PHE A 42 -1.65 -7.53 -28.68
C PHE A 42 -2.31 -8.89 -29.00
N PRO A 43 -1.56 -10.00 -29.04
CA PRO A 43 -1.98 -11.24 -29.70
C PRO A 43 -2.71 -12.21 -28.76
N PHE A 44 -3.47 -11.69 -27.80
CA PHE A 44 -4.17 -12.52 -26.81
C PHE A 44 -5.67 -12.29 -26.88
N ASP A 45 -6.43 -13.38 -26.96
CA ASP A 45 -7.88 -13.35 -27.12
C ASP A 45 -8.65 -13.61 -25.81
N ASP A 46 -7.98 -14.19 -24.80
CA ASP A 46 -8.58 -14.61 -23.53
C ASP A 46 -7.63 -14.33 -22.35
N HIS A 47 -8.15 -13.70 -21.30
CA HIS A 47 -7.37 -13.28 -20.12
C HIS A 47 -6.76 -14.46 -19.38
N ARG A 48 -7.51 -15.55 -19.20
CA ARG A 48 -6.99 -16.75 -18.52
C ARG A 48 -5.82 -17.36 -19.29
N SER A 49 -5.93 -17.40 -20.62
CA SER A 49 -4.88 -17.90 -21.50
C SER A 49 -3.66 -16.98 -21.49
N TYR A 50 -3.85 -15.67 -21.47
CA TYR A 50 -2.79 -14.68 -21.27
C TYR A 50 -2.04 -14.89 -19.96
N LEU A 51 -2.74 -15.00 -18.82
CA LEU A 51 -2.11 -15.21 -17.51
C LEU A 51 -1.32 -16.52 -17.45
N ARG A 52 -1.82 -17.61 -18.04
CA ARG A 52 -1.07 -18.87 -18.15
C ARG A 52 0.21 -18.72 -18.98
N GLN A 53 0.15 -17.99 -20.10
CA GLN A 53 1.32 -17.74 -20.94
C GLN A 53 2.34 -16.84 -20.24
N MET A 54 1.88 -15.81 -19.52
CA MET A 54 2.72 -14.96 -18.69
C MET A 54 3.42 -15.79 -17.60
N GLU A 55 2.69 -16.63 -16.86
CA GLU A 55 3.30 -17.48 -15.83
C GLU A 55 4.36 -18.43 -16.41
N ASN A 56 4.08 -19.05 -17.56
CA ASN A 56 5.05 -19.93 -18.24
C ASN A 56 6.33 -19.17 -18.65
N LEU A 57 6.20 -17.92 -19.12
CA LEU A 57 7.34 -17.06 -19.41
C LEU A 57 8.15 -16.75 -18.15
N LEU A 58 7.49 -16.34 -17.06
CA LEU A 58 8.13 -16.04 -15.77
C LEU A 58 8.88 -17.25 -15.20
N ARG A 59 8.26 -18.44 -15.21
CA ARG A 59 8.91 -19.70 -14.81
C ARG A 59 10.13 -20.01 -15.67
N THR A 60 10.04 -19.75 -16.98
CA THR A 60 11.17 -19.95 -17.89
C THR A 60 12.32 -19.02 -17.55
N LEU A 61 12.06 -17.73 -17.30
CA LEU A 61 13.07 -16.75 -16.88
C LEU A 61 13.72 -17.15 -15.54
N ALA A 62 12.90 -17.53 -14.55
CA ALA A 62 13.39 -17.98 -13.24
C ALA A 62 14.28 -19.24 -13.36
N SER A 63 13.87 -20.25 -14.15
CA SER A 63 14.68 -21.46 -14.37
C SER A 63 16.02 -21.19 -15.06
N GLN A 64 16.12 -20.07 -15.77
CA GLN A 64 17.34 -19.61 -16.40
C GLN A 64 18.23 -18.80 -15.44
N GLY A 65 17.74 -18.47 -14.25
CA GLY A 65 18.42 -17.64 -13.25
C GLY A 65 18.29 -16.14 -13.52
N VAL A 66 17.24 -15.71 -14.22
CA VAL A 66 16.98 -14.30 -14.51
C VAL A 66 16.10 -13.71 -13.42
N LEU A 67 16.61 -12.71 -12.71
CA LEU A 67 15.82 -11.94 -11.75
C LEU A 67 14.72 -11.18 -12.50
N THR A 68 13.46 -11.35 -12.09
CA THR A 68 12.33 -10.69 -12.75
C THR A 68 11.52 -9.89 -11.76
N THR A 69 11.35 -8.61 -12.04
CA THR A 69 10.45 -7.70 -11.31
C THR A 69 9.07 -7.70 -11.97
N LEU A 70 8.02 -7.79 -11.16
CA LEU A 70 6.62 -7.75 -11.58
C LEU A 70 5.97 -6.44 -11.16
N SER A 71 5.12 -5.90 -12.04
CA SER A 71 4.26 -4.76 -11.78
C SER A 71 2.88 -4.99 -12.39
N LEU A 72 1.89 -4.17 -12.03
CA LEU A 72 0.64 -4.10 -12.78
C LEU A 72 0.83 -3.32 -14.09
N PHE A 73 0.12 -3.75 -15.13
CA PHE A 73 0.01 -2.99 -16.37
C PHE A 73 -1.32 -2.25 -16.34
N ASP A 74 -1.29 -0.94 -16.08
CA ASP A 74 -2.45 -0.06 -16.19
C ASP A 74 -2.58 0.46 -17.65
N PRO A 75 -3.64 0.09 -18.40
CA PRO A 75 -3.86 0.54 -19.77
C PRO A 75 -4.16 2.04 -19.90
N VAL A 76 -4.79 2.65 -18.90
CA VAL A 76 -5.12 4.08 -18.89
C VAL A 76 -3.84 4.89 -18.72
N ALA A 77 -3.00 4.50 -17.76
CA ALA A 77 -1.68 5.13 -17.60
C ALA A 77 -0.74 4.85 -18.79
N PHE A 78 -0.85 3.68 -19.44
CA PHE A 78 -0.13 3.39 -20.69
C PHE A 78 -0.52 4.31 -21.84
N GLU A 79 -1.81 4.59 -22.02
CA GLU A 79 -2.30 5.52 -23.04
C GLU A 79 -1.77 6.93 -22.82
N LYS A 80 -1.83 7.40 -21.57
CA LYS A 80 -1.26 8.70 -21.17
C LYS A 80 0.25 8.76 -21.42
N TYR A 81 0.99 7.72 -21.01
CA TYR A 81 2.43 7.61 -21.25
C TYR A 81 2.77 7.68 -22.74
N CYS A 82 2.01 6.99 -23.59
CA CYS A 82 2.21 7.06 -25.03
C CYS A 82 1.89 8.44 -25.60
N ALA A 83 0.83 9.09 -25.14
CA ALA A 83 0.48 10.45 -25.55
C ALA A 83 1.56 11.46 -25.17
N ASP A 84 2.00 11.45 -23.91
CA ASP A 84 3.01 12.37 -23.36
C ASP A 84 4.35 12.24 -24.10
N LEU A 85 4.72 11.03 -24.54
CA LEU A 85 5.97 10.75 -25.24
C LEU A 85 5.83 10.63 -26.76
N THR A 86 4.64 10.88 -27.32
CA THR A 86 4.35 10.74 -28.76
C THR A 86 4.72 9.36 -29.31
N LEU A 87 4.37 8.30 -28.57
CA LEU A 87 4.57 6.89 -28.97
C LEU A 87 3.29 6.30 -29.56
N ASP A 88 3.43 5.38 -30.50
CA ASP A 88 2.31 4.60 -31.02
C ASP A 88 1.95 3.46 -30.05
N PRO A 89 0.76 3.47 -29.41
CA PRO A 89 0.38 2.46 -28.43
C PRO A 89 0.15 1.05 -29.04
N ASP A 90 -0.09 0.94 -30.35
CA ASP A 90 -0.19 -0.36 -31.05
C ASP A 90 1.18 -0.97 -31.35
N ARG A 91 2.30 -0.43 -30.84
CA ARG A 91 3.63 -1.04 -31.01
C ARG A 91 4.06 -1.86 -29.79
N PRO A 92 4.58 -3.09 -29.99
CA PRO A 92 5.17 -3.86 -28.90
C PRO A 92 6.31 -3.11 -28.17
N ASP A 93 7.11 -2.33 -28.89
CA ASP A 93 8.20 -1.53 -28.30
C ASP A 93 7.68 -0.48 -27.29
N SER A 94 6.55 0.17 -27.57
CA SER A 94 5.92 1.13 -26.66
C SER A 94 5.49 0.45 -25.36
N ARG A 95 4.87 -0.75 -25.47
CA ARG A 95 4.51 -1.55 -24.29
C ARG A 95 5.74 -1.97 -23.49
N SER A 96 6.80 -2.42 -24.15
CA SER A 96 8.06 -2.78 -23.47
C SER A 96 8.70 -1.59 -22.75
N ARG A 97 8.69 -0.38 -23.34
CA ARG A 97 9.17 0.84 -22.69
C ARG A 97 8.34 1.21 -21.47
N TYR A 98 7.01 1.12 -21.60
CA TYR A 98 6.12 1.37 -20.47
C TYR A 98 6.32 0.35 -19.34
N THR A 99 6.46 -0.94 -19.66
CA THR A 99 6.83 -1.98 -18.67
C THR A 99 8.11 -1.64 -17.92
N ALA A 100 9.12 -1.11 -18.61
CA ALA A 100 10.37 -0.69 -17.98
C ALA A 100 10.19 0.55 -17.08
N GLU A 101 9.31 1.48 -17.47
CA GLU A 101 8.98 2.66 -16.68
C GLU A 101 8.25 2.28 -15.38
N VAL A 102 7.18 1.49 -15.47
CA VAL A 102 6.41 1.07 -14.28
C VAL A 102 7.26 0.22 -13.33
N ALA A 103 8.18 -0.59 -13.84
CA ALA A 103 9.10 -1.36 -13.00
C ALA A 103 10.14 -0.48 -12.27
N ARG A 104 10.36 0.76 -12.74
CA ARG A 104 11.29 1.72 -12.14
C ARG A 104 10.63 2.62 -11.12
N THR A 105 9.38 3.01 -11.35
CA THR A 105 8.69 4.05 -10.56
C THR A 105 7.48 3.55 -9.79
N GLY A 106 6.93 2.40 -10.16
CA GLY A 106 5.68 1.89 -9.62
C GLY A 106 5.85 0.82 -8.56
N ALA A 107 4.71 0.35 -8.05
CA ALA A 107 4.61 -0.80 -7.18
C ALA A 107 5.16 -2.06 -7.87
N THR A 108 6.05 -2.76 -7.18
CA THR A 108 6.73 -3.93 -7.73
C THR A 108 6.85 -5.08 -6.72
N LEU A 109 6.80 -6.30 -7.22
CA LEU A 109 7.21 -7.50 -6.49
C LEU A 109 8.34 -8.20 -7.24
N THR A 110 9.24 -8.86 -6.50
CA THR A 110 10.22 -9.75 -7.12
C THR A 110 9.61 -11.12 -7.34
N TYR A 111 9.64 -11.64 -8.57
CA TYR A 111 9.18 -13.00 -8.85
C TYR A 111 10.15 -14.05 -8.30
N GLN A 112 9.69 -14.91 -7.40
CA GLN A 112 10.50 -15.98 -6.80
C GLN A 112 10.02 -17.40 -7.18
N GLY A 113 9.07 -17.51 -8.12
CA GLY A 113 8.58 -18.79 -8.66
C GLY A 113 7.14 -19.15 -8.24
N GLU A 114 6.50 -18.29 -7.45
CA GLU A 114 5.12 -18.45 -7.01
C GLU A 114 4.15 -18.47 -8.20
N PRO A 115 2.98 -19.13 -8.08
CA PRO A 115 1.91 -19.00 -9.05
C PRO A 115 1.39 -17.55 -9.14
N LEU A 116 1.09 -17.09 -10.34
CA LEU A 116 0.71 -15.69 -10.60
C LEU A 116 -0.58 -15.31 -9.85
N HIS A 117 -1.54 -16.23 -9.72
CA HIS A 117 -2.78 -15.99 -8.98
C HIS A 117 -2.57 -15.68 -7.48
N ARG A 118 -1.43 -16.06 -6.88
CA ARG A 118 -1.08 -15.68 -5.51
C ARG A 118 -0.39 -14.33 -5.44
N LEU A 119 0.31 -13.94 -6.51
CA LEU A 119 1.03 -12.67 -6.59
C LEU A 119 0.13 -11.52 -7.03
N LEU A 120 -0.92 -11.78 -7.81
CA LEU A 120 -1.81 -10.73 -8.31
C LEU A 120 -2.48 -9.93 -7.18
N PRO A 121 -3.09 -10.55 -6.14
CA PRO A 121 -3.65 -9.77 -5.03
C PRO A 121 -2.60 -8.91 -4.33
N LEU A 122 -1.40 -9.45 -4.10
CA LEU A 122 -0.30 -8.71 -3.49
C LEU A 122 0.16 -7.54 -4.36
N LEU A 123 0.20 -7.71 -5.68
CA LEU A 123 0.54 -6.62 -6.61
C LEU A 123 -0.52 -5.51 -6.60
N VAL A 124 -1.80 -5.87 -6.47
CA VAL A 124 -2.89 -4.90 -6.33
C VAL A 124 -2.75 -4.14 -5.01
N GLU A 125 -2.52 -4.83 -3.90
CA GLU A 125 -2.29 -4.19 -2.60
C GLU A 125 -1.09 -3.21 -2.62
N GLU A 126 0.02 -3.60 -3.25
CA GLU A 126 1.17 -2.71 -3.41
C GLU A 126 0.88 -1.53 -4.34
N ALA A 127 0.12 -1.74 -5.42
CA ALA A 127 -0.28 -0.68 -6.35
C ALA A 127 -1.22 0.33 -5.68
N ASP A 128 -2.20 -0.14 -4.91
CA ASP A 128 -3.12 0.71 -4.14
C ASP A 128 -2.37 1.51 -3.08
N ARG A 129 -1.39 0.89 -2.41
CA ARG A 129 -0.51 1.57 -1.45
C ARG A 129 0.29 2.69 -2.13
N GLN A 130 0.89 2.41 -3.29
CA GLN A 130 1.64 3.41 -4.05
C GLN A 130 0.72 4.55 -4.52
N ALA A 131 -0.45 4.25 -5.07
CA ALA A 131 -1.42 5.24 -5.52
C ALA A 131 -1.90 6.14 -4.36
N THR A 132 -2.14 5.55 -3.19
CA THR A 132 -2.48 6.27 -1.95
C THR A 132 -1.36 7.24 -1.57
N TRP A 133 -0.11 6.78 -1.58
CA TRP A 133 1.04 7.62 -1.26
C TRP A 133 1.23 8.75 -2.28
N ASP A 134 1.09 8.47 -3.57
CA ASP A 134 1.20 9.47 -4.64
C ASP A 134 0.12 10.56 -4.49
N HIS A 135 -1.14 10.17 -4.22
CA HIS A 135 -2.23 11.11 -4.03
C HIS A 135 -2.04 11.95 -2.77
N ALA A 136 -1.70 11.34 -1.64
CA ALA A 136 -1.44 12.04 -0.39
C ALA A 136 -0.25 13.01 -0.52
N SER A 137 0.82 12.59 -1.20
CA SER A 137 1.99 13.44 -1.49
C SER A 137 1.62 14.61 -2.40
N ALA A 138 0.78 14.39 -3.42
CA ALA A 138 0.28 15.45 -4.28
C ALA A 138 -0.60 16.45 -3.53
N VAL A 139 -1.40 15.99 -2.54
CA VAL A 139 -2.15 16.87 -1.63
C VAL A 139 -1.19 17.73 -0.82
N LEU A 140 -0.20 17.13 -0.18
CA LEU A 140 0.79 17.85 0.64
C LEU A 140 1.59 18.87 -0.18
N ALA A 141 2.02 18.50 -1.39
CA ALA A 141 2.75 19.41 -2.29
C ALA A 141 1.97 20.67 -2.67
N ARG A 142 0.63 20.65 -2.55
CA ARG A 142 -0.25 21.81 -2.80
C ARG A 142 -0.55 22.64 -1.55
N ALA A 143 -0.12 22.20 -0.37
CA ALA A 143 -0.43 22.89 0.89
C ALA A 143 0.23 24.29 0.96
N GLY A 144 1.43 24.46 0.40
CA GLY A 144 2.16 25.73 0.40
C GLY A 144 2.69 26.12 1.78
N ASP A 145 2.94 27.42 1.95
CA ASP A 145 3.48 28.00 3.19
C ASP A 145 2.39 28.68 4.02
N CYS A 146 2.56 28.69 5.34
CA CYS A 146 1.70 29.42 6.25
C CYS A 146 1.79 30.93 5.95
N PRO A 147 0.67 31.65 5.74
CA PRO A 147 0.70 33.07 5.43
C PRO A 147 1.19 33.95 6.60
N GLU A 148 1.16 33.44 7.83
CA GLU A 148 1.47 34.19 9.05
C GLU A 148 2.92 33.99 9.51
N CYS A 149 3.39 32.73 9.59
CA CYS A 149 4.77 32.44 10.01
C CYS A 149 5.72 32.03 8.87
N GLY A 150 5.21 31.76 7.66
CA GLY A 150 6.02 31.34 6.51
C GLY A 150 6.54 29.90 6.56
N ASP A 151 6.07 29.08 7.51
CA ASP A 151 6.46 27.67 7.59
C ASP A 151 5.78 26.83 6.51
N ASP A 152 6.55 25.88 5.97
CA ASP A 152 6.07 24.83 5.05
C ASP A 152 5.03 23.95 5.76
N LEU A 153 3.78 24.05 5.30
CA LEU A 153 2.63 23.37 5.90
C LEU A 153 2.70 21.85 5.72
N ALA A 154 3.29 21.37 4.62
CA ALA A 154 3.46 19.93 4.39
C ALA A 154 4.45 19.34 5.40
N ARG A 155 5.59 20.00 5.59
CA ARG A 155 6.60 19.60 6.57
C ARG A 155 6.05 19.65 7.99
N ALA A 156 5.32 20.70 8.35
CA ALA A 156 4.69 20.83 9.66
C ALA A 156 3.65 19.71 9.91
N ALA A 157 2.79 19.45 8.92
CA ALA A 157 1.79 18.39 8.99
C ALA A 157 2.41 16.99 9.12
N PHE A 158 3.49 16.72 8.38
CA PHE A 158 4.20 15.43 8.45
C PHE A 158 4.86 15.19 9.81
N ALA A 159 5.48 16.23 10.39
CA ALA A 159 6.04 16.15 11.74
C ALA A 159 4.93 15.86 12.77
N ARG A 160 3.78 16.53 12.64
CA ARG A 160 2.61 16.34 13.51
C ARG A 160 2.02 14.93 13.37
N ALA A 161 1.94 14.39 12.15
CA ALA A 161 1.50 13.03 11.87
C ALA A 161 2.45 11.98 12.49
N THR A 162 3.75 12.18 12.35
CA THR A 162 4.77 11.32 12.96
C THR A 162 4.62 11.30 14.49
N GLN A 163 4.45 12.46 15.12
CA GLN A 163 4.25 12.55 16.56
C GLN A 163 2.93 11.90 17.02
N ALA A 164 1.86 12.06 16.26
CA ALA A 164 0.59 11.40 16.55
C ALA A 164 0.72 9.87 16.50
N LEU A 165 1.40 9.34 15.47
CA LEU A 165 1.64 7.91 15.36
C LEU A 165 2.50 7.37 16.50
N GLN A 166 3.56 8.09 16.89
CA GLN A 166 4.40 7.71 18.03
C GLN A 166 3.58 7.64 19.32
N GLN A 167 2.77 8.65 19.63
CA GLN A 167 1.91 8.63 20.81
C GLN A 167 0.84 7.54 20.76
N LEU A 168 0.29 7.25 19.57
CA LEU A 168 -0.67 6.15 19.40
C LEU A 168 -0.04 4.81 19.75
N LEU A 169 1.12 4.50 19.17
CA LEU A 169 1.81 3.23 19.39
C LEU A 169 2.31 3.10 20.84
N GLU A 170 2.77 4.19 21.46
CA GLU A 170 3.13 4.21 22.88
C GLU A 170 1.91 3.96 23.78
N ALA A 171 0.78 4.61 23.50
CA ALA A 171 -0.45 4.45 24.28
C ALA A 171 -1.05 3.05 24.14
N LEU A 172 -0.98 2.46 22.95
CA LEU A 172 -1.47 1.10 22.68
C LEU A 172 -0.65 0.02 23.41
N GLY A 173 0.62 0.29 23.73
CA GLY A 173 1.47 -0.60 24.52
C GLY A 173 1.89 -1.86 23.75
N SER A 174 1.99 -2.99 24.44
CA SER A 174 2.36 -4.28 23.84
C SER A 174 1.19 -4.94 23.11
N GLY A 175 1.47 -5.59 21.99
CA GLY A 175 0.49 -6.35 21.21
C GLY A 175 0.79 -6.33 19.72
N THR A 176 -0.07 -6.97 18.94
CA THR A 176 -0.13 -6.78 17.49
C THR A 176 -1.25 -5.80 17.19
N HIS A 177 -0.91 -4.68 16.56
CA HIS A 177 -1.80 -3.59 16.25
C HIS A 177 -2.01 -3.52 14.75
N HIS A 178 -3.27 -3.50 14.33
CA HIS A 178 -3.70 -3.14 12.99
C HIS A 178 -4.37 -1.77 13.07
N LEU A 179 -3.70 -0.74 12.54
CA LEU A 179 -4.22 0.62 12.49
C LEU A 179 -4.70 0.94 11.08
N VAL A 180 -5.87 1.57 10.98
CA VAL A 180 -6.41 2.11 9.73
C VAL A 180 -6.64 3.60 9.91
N CYS A 181 -6.05 4.41 9.04
CA CYS A 181 -6.30 5.85 8.94
C CYS A 181 -7.12 6.14 7.70
N SER A 182 -8.24 6.86 7.86
CA SER A 182 -9.08 7.33 6.77
C SER A 182 -9.23 8.84 6.84
N VAL A 183 -9.05 9.52 5.70
CA VAL A 183 -9.12 10.98 5.59
C VAL A 183 -9.91 11.36 4.34
N ALA A 184 -10.89 12.25 4.52
CA ALA A 184 -11.68 12.82 3.41
C ALA A 184 -10.86 13.86 2.62
N ALA A 185 -9.87 13.39 1.86
CA ALA A 185 -8.93 14.20 1.06
C ALA A 185 -9.07 13.94 -0.46
N GLY A 186 -10.29 13.65 -0.92
CA GLY A 186 -10.60 13.30 -2.31
C GLY A 186 -11.81 12.38 -2.39
N ASP A 187 -12.14 11.96 -3.62
CA ASP A 187 -13.07 10.87 -3.89
C ASP A 187 -12.34 9.82 -4.76
N PRO A 188 -12.06 8.60 -4.24
CA PRO A 188 -12.39 8.14 -2.88
C PRO A 188 -11.53 8.80 -1.78
N SER A 189 -11.93 8.58 -0.52
CA SER A 189 -11.13 9.02 0.64
C SER A 189 -9.76 8.31 0.67
N LEU A 190 -8.75 9.00 1.23
CA LEU A 190 -7.45 8.40 1.45
C LEU A 190 -7.52 7.39 2.59
N LEU A 191 -7.02 6.18 2.36
CA LEU A 191 -6.96 5.12 3.37
C LEU A 191 -5.55 4.55 3.47
N ALA A 192 -5.01 4.46 4.67
CA ALA A 192 -3.73 3.81 4.94
C ALA A 192 -3.86 2.79 6.07
N VAL A 193 -3.19 1.66 5.90
CA VAL A 193 -3.11 0.58 6.88
C VAL A 193 -1.69 0.49 7.41
N LEU A 194 -1.54 0.29 8.71
CA LEU A 194 -0.27 0.05 9.37
C LEU A 194 -0.39 -1.15 10.32
N HIS A 195 0.51 -2.11 10.15
CA HIS A 195 0.70 -3.19 11.11
C HIS A 195 1.92 -2.88 11.99
N ALA A 196 1.74 -3.00 13.30
CA ALA A 196 2.80 -2.82 14.27
C ALA A 196 2.76 -3.93 15.32
N THR A 197 3.91 -4.54 15.61
CA THR A 197 4.04 -5.53 16.68
C THR A 197 4.98 -4.99 17.76
N ALA A 198 4.45 -4.84 18.97
CA ALA A 198 5.17 -4.41 20.16
C ALA A 198 5.27 -5.57 21.16
N GLN A 199 6.48 -5.99 21.49
CA GLN A 199 6.73 -6.95 22.56
C GLN A 199 7.49 -6.27 23.69
N GLU A 200 7.21 -6.65 24.94
CA GLU A 200 7.85 -6.08 26.11
C GLU A 200 9.37 -6.26 26.05
N GLY A 201 10.11 -5.16 26.19
CA GLY A 201 11.58 -5.14 26.09
C GLY A 201 12.15 -5.30 24.68
N ALA A 202 11.33 -5.46 23.64
CA ALA A 202 11.76 -5.54 22.25
C ALA A 202 11.55 -4.21 21.50
N ARG A 203 12.26 -4.06 20.38
CA ARG A 203 12.02 -2.96 19.46
C ARG A 203 10.70 -3.19 18.73
N LEU A 204 9.91 -2.12 18.61
CA LEU A 204 8.68 -2.08 17.81
C LEU A 204 8.96 -2.52 16.37
N GLN A 205 8.18 -3.49 15.87
CA GLN A 205 8.28 -4.01 14.50
C GLN A 205 7.17 -3.39 13.66
N LEU A 206 7.55 -2.66 12.61
CA LEU A 206 6.66 -2.04 11.64
C LEU A 206 7.39 -1.95 10.29
N ALA A 207 6.64 -2.03 9.19
CA ALA A 207 7.21 -1.79 7.87
C ALA A 207 7.42 -0.28 7.65
N GLU A 208 8.61 0.10 7.19
CA GLU A 208 8.96 1.51 6.92
C GLU A 208 8.04 2.11 5.83
N SER A 209 7.71 1.33 4.81
CA SER A 209 6.78 1.72 3.73
C SER A 209 5.40 2.08 4.28
N ASP A 210 4.82 1.18 5.07
CA ASP A 210 3.46 1.34 5.63
C ASP A 210 3.40 2.54 6.56
N THR A 211 4.49 2.74 7.33
CA THR A 211 4.63 3.87 8.25
C THR A 211 4.70 5.19 7.51
N LEU A 212 5.44 5.23 6.41
CA LEU A 212 5.53 6.40 5.55
C LEU A 212 4.17 6.71 4.92
N VAL A 213 3.47 5.73 4.37
CA VAL A 213 2.14 5.93 3.78
C VAL A 213 1.13 6.40 4.84
N PHE A 214 1.10 5.75 6.00
CA PHE A 214 0.24 6.12 7.12
C PHE A 214 0.48 7.56 7.58
N CYS A 215 1.74 7.95 7.78
CA CYS A 215 2.09 9.32 8.16
C CYS A 215 1.73 10.32 7.06
N THR A 216 1.91 9.96 5.79
CA THR A 216 1.59 10.85 4.65
C THR A 216 0.09 11.09 4.54
N VAL A 217 -0.73 10.05 4.70
CA VAL A 217 -2.22 10.19 4.71
C VAL A 217 -2.69 11.01 5.90
N LEU A 218 -2.18 10.73 7.10
CA LEU A 218 -2.53 11.49 8.30
C LEU A 218 -2.10 12.96 8.17
N ALA A 219 -0.92 13.21 7.62
CA ALA A 219 -0.43 14.56 7.33
C ALA A 219 -1.32 15.30 6.32
N ALA A 220 -1.79 14.61 5.27
CA ALA A 220 -2.73 15.20 4.31
C ALA A 220 -4.03 15.65 5.02
N GLY A 221 -4.54 14.85 5.96
CA GLY A 221 -5.69 15.24 6.79
C GLY A 221 -5.42 16.45 7.68
N PHE A 222 -4.24 16.53 8.28
CA PHE A 222 -3.85 17.70 9.07
C PHE A 222 -3.68 18.96 8.22
N ALA A 223 -3.05 18.86 7.05
CA ALA A 223 -2.84 19.99 6.15
C ALA A 223 -4.16 20.53 5.58
N LEU A 224 -5.09 19.65 5.21
CA LEU A 224 -6.39 20.04 4.67
C LEU A 224 -7.44 20.38 5.74
N ARG A 225 -7.18 20.04 7.01
CA ARG A 225 -8.15 20.11 8.11
C ARG A 225 -9.47 19.41 7.77
N THR A 226 -9.40 18.28 7.07
CA THR A 226 -10.57 17.52 6.64
C THR A 226 -11.00 16.50 7.69
N PRO A 227 -12.29 16.11 7.70
CA PRO A 227 -12.76 15.03 8.54
C PRO A 227 -12.04 13.72 8.23
N GLY A 228 -11.83 12.92 9.27
CA GLY A 228 -11.26 11.60 9.14
C GLY A 228 -11.34 10.82 10.44
N GLY A 229 -10.68 9.66 10.47
CA GLY A 229 -10.60 8.83 11.64
C GLY A 229 -9.41 7.90 11.61
N ILE A 230 -9.05 7.44 12.80
CA ILE A 230 -8.09 6.34 13.00
C ILE A 230 -8.83 5.29 13.79
N VAL A 231 -8.74 4.03 13.38
CA VAL A 231 -9.16 2.90 14.20
C VAL A 231 -7.98 1.97 14.42
N SER A 232 -7.94 1.32 15.57
CA SER A 232 -6.94 0.30 15.88
C SER A 232 -7.65 -0.95 16.36
N ARG A 233 -7.27 -2.11 15.81
CA ARG A 233 -7.55 -3.43 16.38
C ARG A 233 -6.26 -3.95 16.99
N THR A 234 -6.31 -4.30 18.28
CA THR A 234 -5.15 -4.81 19.00
C THR A 234 -5.44 -6.22 19.49
N THR A 235 -4.54 -7.15 19.16
CA THR A 235 -4.53 -8.50 19.70
C THR A 235 -3.43 -8.59 20.75
N THR A 236 -3.79 -8.82 22.01
CA THR A 236 -2.87 -9.03 23.13
C THR A 236 -2.75 -10.52 23.47
N GLY A 237 -1.56 -10.96 23.89
CA GLY A 237 -1.40 -12.29 24.51
C GLY A 237 -1.27 -13.48 23.55
N TYR A 238 -1.07 -13.28 22.25
CA TYR A 238 -0.95 -14.39 21.31
C TYR A 238 0.35 -15.20 21.52
N ASP A 239 0.25 -16.37 22.16
CA ASP A 239 1.24 -17.42 22.01
C ASP A 239 0.98 -18.19 20.70
N THR A 240 1.84 -17.94 19.70
CA THR A 240 1.83 -18.59 18.38
C THR A 240 1.86 -20.12 18.44
N THR A 241 2.20 -20.69 19.59
CA THR A 241 2.37 -22.13 19.80
C THR A 241 1.09 -22.82 20.31
N THR A 242 0.21 -22.10 21.02
CA THR A 242 -0.95 -22.69 21.72
C THR A 242 -2.30 -22.11 21.29
N GLY A 243 -2.34 -20.90 20.73
CA GLY A 243 -3.58 -20.25 20.30
C GLY A 243 -4.48 -19.74 21.44
N TYR A 244 -3.95 -19.68 22.66
CA TYR A 244 -4.60 -19.11 23.84
C TYR A 244 -3.79 -17.91 24.35
N ASP A 245 -4.44 -17.01 25.10
CA ASP A 245 -3.73 -16.02 25.90
C ASP A 245 -2.89 -16.72 26.99
N THR A 246 -1.91 -16.03 27.54
CA THR A 246 -1.08 -16.36 28.71
C THR A 246 -1.88 -16.84 29.94
N THR A 247 -3.19 -16.60 29.97
CA THR A 247 -4.14 -17.03 31.02
C THR A 247 -4.92 -18.30 30.67
N GLY A 248 -4.86 -18.79 29.43
CA GLY A 248 -5.62 -19.94 28.94
C GLY A 248 -7.00 -19.62 28.35
N ASP A 249 -7.37 -18.33 28.23
CA ASP A 249 -8.60 -17.87 27.60
C ASP A 249 -8.41 -17.63 26.08
N PRO A 250 -9.47 -17.69 25.26
CA PRO A 250 -9.39 -17.30 23.86
C PRO A 250 -8.91 -15.85 23.75
N ALA A 251 -7.95 -15.58 22.86
CA ALA A 251 -7.45 -14.23 22.65
C ALA A 251 -8.60 -13.29 22.23
N HIS A 252 -8.75 -12.19 22.96
CA HIS A 252 -9.74 -11.15 22.67
C HIS A 252 -9.07 -9.99 21.94
N ASP A 253 -9.75 -9.47 20.93
CA ASP A 253 -9.30 -8.29 20.22
C ASP A 253 -9.92 -7.05 20.86
N THR A 254 -9.11 -6.03 21.11
CA THR A 254 -9.60 -4.72 21.53
C THR A 254 -9.62 -3.76 20.35
N VAL A 255 -10.78 -3.19 20.04
CA VAL A 255 -10.90 -2.10 19.06
C VAL A 255 -11.03 -0.74 19.75
N ARG A 256 -10.35 0.26 19.20
CA ARG A 256 -10.35 1.65 19.66
C ARG A 256 -10.39 2.59 18.46
N GLY A 257 -10.85 3.82 18.68
CA GLY A 257 -10.95 4.80 17.59
C GLY A 257 -10.68 6.25 18.02
N TRP A 258 -10.30 7.04 17.03
CA TRP A 258 -10.06 8.48 17.12
C TRP A 258 -10.71 9.17 15.92
N SER A 259 -11.30 10.35 16.15
CA SER A 259 -11.80 11.22 15.08
C SER A 259 -10.79 12.33 14.77
N LEU A 260 -10.67 12.68 13.49
CA LEU A 260 -9.93 13.83 12.99
C LEU A 260 -10.95 14.90 12.58
N ARG A 261 -10.98 16.04 13.28
CA ARG A 261 -11.80 17.21 12.90
C ARG A 261 -11.04 18.52 13.04
N ASP A 262 -10.16 18.62 14.03
CA ASP A 262 -9.49 19.89 14.39
C ASP A 262 -7.95 19.79 14.34
N GLY A 263 -7.40 19.03 13.38
CA GLY A 263 -5.94 18.92 13.20
C GLY A 263 -5.19 18.10 14.27
N TRP A 264 -5.93 17.34 15.10
CA TRP A 264 -5.38 16.34 16.02
C TRP A 264 -6.37 15.19 16.28
N PRO A 265 -5.92 13.94 16.51
CA PRO A 265 -6.83 12.83 16.80
C PRO A 265 -7.50 12.99 18.16
N ARG A 266 -8.83 13.06 18.17
CA ARG A 266 -9.67 13.06 19.38
C ARG A 266 -10.14 11.65 19.66
N ALA A 267 -9.81 11.13 20.84
CA ALA A 267 -10.30 9.83 21.32
C ALA A 267 -11.83 9.74 21.25
N LEU A 268 -12.33 8.64 20.68
CA LEU A 268 -13.75 8.30 20.69
C LEU A 268 -14.13 7.61 22.01
N SER A 269 -15.38 7.77 22.42
CA SER A 269 -15.97 6.95 23.48
C SER A 269 -16.18 5.50 23.01
N ALA A 270 -16.35 4.56 23.95
CA ALA A 270 -16.67 3.17 23.62
C ALA A 270 -17.94 3.04 22.76
N ALA A 271 -18.95 3.89 23.01
CA ALA A 271 -20.17 3.93 22.22
C ALA A 271 -19.93 4.42 20.79
N GLU A 272 -19.13 5.46 20.60
CA GLU A 272 -18.74 5.94 19.27
C GLU A 272 -17.93 4.88 18.49
N VAL A 273 -17.04 4.15 19.18
CA VAL A 273 -16.28 3.03 18.57
C VAL A 273 -17.20 1.88 18.18
N PHE A 274 -18.13 1.50 19.07
CA PHE A 274 -19.14 0.49 18.77
C PHE A 274 -19.99 0.86 17.56
N THR A 275 -20.51 2.09 17.51
CA THR A 275 -21.26 2.57 16.35
C THR A 275 -20.43 2.52 15.07
N ALA A 276 -19.16 2.93 15.10
CA ALA A 276 -18.30 2.90 13.94
C ALA A 276 -18.04 1.48 13.40
N TYR A 277 -17.82 0.49 14.27
CA TYR A 277 -17.57 -0.90 13.88
C TYR A 277 -18.84 -1.67 13.52
N CYS A 278 -20.00 -1.25 14.05
CA CYS A 278 -21.30 -1.87 13.77
C CYS A 278 -22.10 -1.12 12.68
N THR A 279 -21.42 -0.35 11.83
CA THR A 279 -22.03 0.35 10.69
C THR A 279 -21.26 0.00 9.43
N ASP A 280 -21.97 -0.43 8.40
CA ASP A 280 -21.39 -0.71 7.09
C ASP A 280 -20.85 0.58 6.46
N ALA A 281 -19.59 0.56 6.02
CA ALA A 281 -18.91 1.75 5.53
C ALA A 281 -19.45 2.24 4.18
N GLU A 282 -20.06 1.37 3.37
CA GLU A 282 -20.59 1.71 2.05
C GLU A 282 -22.06 2.13 2.11
N THR A 283 -22.87 1.39 2.87
CA THR A 283 -24.33 1.52 2.91
C THR A 283 -24.83 2.30 4.13
N GLY A 284 -24.04 2.38 5.20
CA GLY A 284 -24.46 2.94 6.49
C GLY A 284 -25.42 2.03 7.27
N GLU A 285 -25.67 0.81 6.81
CA GLU A 285 -26.56 -0.12 7.49
C GLU A 285 -25.92 -0.72 8.76
N PRO A 286 -26.71 -1.03 9.81
CA PRO A 286 -26.17 -1.67 10.99
C PRO A 286 -25.65 -3.08 10.70
N ILE A 287 -24.43 -3.36 11.15
CA ILE A 287 -23.80 -4.69 11.11
C ILE A 287 -23.78 -5.27 12.53
N PRO A 288 -24.09 -6.57 12.72
CA PRO A 288 -23.94 -7.23 14.02
C PRO A 288 -22.50 -7.16 14.56
N PRO A 289 -22.29 -6.93 15.87
CA PRO A 289 -20.96 -6.91 16.45
C PRO A 289 -20.27 -8.27 16.33
N GLU A 290 -18.96 -8.25 16.07
CA GLU A 290 -18.11 -9.45 15.99
C GLU A 290 -17.93 -10.08 17.39
N HIS A 291 -18.03 -11.41 17.47
CA HIS A 291 -17.81 -12.14 18.72
C HIS A 291 -16.33 -12.13 19.11
N GLY A 292 -16.03 -11.84 20.37
CA GLY A 292 -14.65 -11.80 20.88
C GLY A 292 -13.93 -10.46 20.66
N VAL A 293 -14.67 -9.42 20.24
CA VAL A 293 -14.14 -8.06 20.05
C VAL A 293 -14.66 -7.09 21.11
N ASP A 294 -13.75 -6.56 21.91
CA ASP A 294 -14.01 -5.57 22.94
C ASP A 294 -13.93 -4.14 22.36
N HIS A 295 -15.03 -3.41 22.45
CA HIS A 295 -15.12 -2.02 21.99
C HIS A 295 -14.73 -1.07 23.11
N ALA A 296 -13.47 -0.64 23.13
CA ALA A 296 -12.91 0.20 24.17
C ALA A 296 -12.82 1.68 23.73
N PRO A 297 -12.84 2.64 24.68
CA PRO A 297 -12.63 4.04 24.31
C PRO A 297 -11.23 4.25 23.70
N GLY A 298 -11.11 5.25 22.83
CA GLY A 298 -9.83 5.75 22.36
C GLY A 298 -8.96 6.22 23.52
N LEU A 299 -7.64 6.16 23.33
CA LEU A 299 -6.68 6.64 24.32
C LEU A 299 -6.37 8.11 24.07
N PRO A 300 -6.37 8.96 25.10
CA PRO A 300 -6.12 10.40 24.91
C PRO A 300 -4.70 10.64 24.40
N LEU A 301 -4.58 11.45 23.35
CA LEU A 301 -3.29 11.89 22.81
C LEU A 301 -3.07 13.35 23.19
N THR A 302 -1.83 13.71 23.54
CA THR A 302 -1.47 15.09 23.89
C THR A 302 -1.15 15.86 22.61
N PRO A 303 -1.95 16.86 22.21
CA PRO A 303 -1.64 17.65 21.03
C PRO A 303 -0.32 18.41 21.24
N PRO A 304 0.60 18.38 20.27
CA PRO A 304 1.72 19.30 20.28
C PRO A 304 1.20 20.74 20.23
N PRO A 305 1.98 21.70 20.74
CA PRO A 305 1.70 23.12 20.54
C PRO A 305 1.32 23.36 19.07
N ASP A 306 0.28 24.13 18.81
CA ASP A 306 -0.06 24.50 17.44
C ASP A 306 0.98 25.53 16.97
N PRO A 307 1.87 25.19 16.03
CA PRO A 307 2.89 26.13 15.56
C PRO A 307 2.28 27.30 14.79
N HIS A 308 1.00 27.20 14.39
CA HIS A 308 0.31 28.22 13.58
C HIS A 308 -0.87 28.87 14.32
N HIS A 309 -1.04 28.61 15.62
CA HIS A 309 -2.00 29.38 16.40
C HIS A 309 -1.35 30.71 16.78
N HIS A 310 -1.50 31.68 15.89
CA HIS A 310 -1.19 33.06 16.18
C HIS A 310 -2.45 33.68 16.82
N GLY A 311 -2.27 34.37 17.95
CA GLY A 311 -3.36 34.93 18.75
C GLY A 311 -3.89 36.25 18.21
#